data_AF-A0AB38X7Q6-F1
#
_entry.id   AF-A0AB38X7Q6-F1
#
_cell.length_a   1.000
_cell.length_b   1.000
_cell.length_c   1.000
_cell.angle_alpha   90.00
_cell.angle_beta   90.00
_cell.angle_gamma   90.00
#
_symmetry.space_group_name_H-M   'P 1'
#
loop_
_entity.id
_entity.type
_entity.pdbx_description
1 polymer ?
#
loop_
_entity_poly.entity_id
_entity_poly.type
_entity_poly.pdbx_seq_one_letter_code
_entity_poly.pdbx_strand_id
1 'polypeptide(L)'
;MSKDDLKGDMTPETIGTKERKLIDQFLELRQSYQAITRQIEHDLQTPLDHYQQKRLFYLDVSDLTHFRLNFFDTVGYFLRESLATTYHLEIWDRQTHQKRCYSLDELQRVSHWQVEQGTAVETVTYGKLGYRIRRTFDIYNQRLYVSKTEFFDANEQIPLVDGLMLLQQELNDHTLWIRGNLLRIKDFT
;
A
#
# COMPACT_ATOMS: atom_id res chain seq x y z
N MET A 1 -40.82 44.30 -1.64
CA MET A 1 -39.87 43.69 -2.61
C MET A 1 -38.90 44.78 -3.02
N SER A 2 -37.70 44.80 -2.43
CA SER A 2 -36.67 45.79 -2.78
C SER A 2 -35.89 45.29 -4.00
N LYS A 3 -35.53 46.20 -4.91
CA LYS A 3 -34.80 45.95 -6.16
C LYS A 3 -33.29 45.74 -5.97
N ASP A 4 -32.85 45.31 -4.78
CA ASP A 4 -31.43 45.29 -4.42
C ASP A 4 -30.77 43.89 -4.46
N ASP A 5 -31.49 42.84 -4.83
CA ASP A 5 -30.97 41.46 -4.81
C ASP A 5 -30.18 41.04 -6.08
N LEU A 6 -29.70 41.98 -6.90
CA LEU A 6 -28.98 41.66 -8.16
C LEU A 6 -27.71 42.50 -8.35
N LYS A 7 -26.81 42.48 -7.36
CA LYS A 7 -25.39 42.79 -7.59
C LYS A 7 -24.51 41.74 -6.93
N GLY A 8 -24.61 40.51 -7.44
CA GLY A 8 -23.49 39.58 -7.36
C GLY A 8 -22.39 40.11 -8.26
N ASP A 9 -21.51 40.92 -7.71
CA ASP A 9 -20.29 41.37 -8.38
C ASP A 9 -19.34 40.17 -8.46
N MET A 10 -19.60 39.27 -9.42
CA MET A 10 -18.61 38.28 -9.84
C MET A 10 -17.58 39.02 -10.70
N THR A 11 -16.70 39.77 -10.04
CA THR A 11 -15.48 40.23 -10.68
C THR A 11 -14.74 38.97 -11.15
N PRO A 12 -14.46 38.80 -12.45
CA PRO A 12 -13.74 37.62 -12.92
C PRO A 12 -12.40 37.58 -12.19
N GLU A 13 -12.12 36.49 -11.48
CA GLU A 13 -10.80 36.27 -10.87
C GLU A 13 -9.76 36.25 -11.99
N THR A 14 -9.00 37.34 -12.11
CA THR A 14 -7.94 37.44 -13.11
C THR A 14 -6.64 36.90 -12.55
N ILE A 15 -6.10 35.87 -13.19
CA ILE A 15 -4.81 35.28 -12.84
C ILE A 15 -3.68 36.28 -13.14
N GLY A 16 -2.92 36.67 -12.10
CA GLY A 16 -1.78 37.57 -12.19
C GLY A 16 -0.54 36.93 -12.82
N THR A 17 0.48 37.75 -13.12
CA THR A 17 1.68 37.29 -13.85
C THR A 17 2.50 36.26 -13.07
N LYS A 18 2.51 36.33 -11.74
CA LYS A 18 3.22 35.37 -10.89
C LYS A 18 2.53 34.01 -10.91
N GLU A 19 1.21 34.01 -10.80
CA GLU A 19 0.37 32.82 -10.85
C GLU A 19 0.46 32.16 -12.22
N ARG A 20 0.44 32.94 -13.31
CA ARG A 20 0.66 32.42 -14.68
C ARG A 20 1.99 31.69 -14.80
N LYS A 21 3.10 32.26 -14.31
CA LYS A 21 4.41 31.59 -14.34
C LYS A 21 4.43 30.27 -13.56
N LEU A 22 3.78 30.22 -12.40
CA LEU A 22 3.67 28.98 -11.62
C LEU A 22 2.81 27.93 -12.34
N ILE A 23 1.72 28.36 -12.97
CA ILE A 23 0.87 27.50 -13.78
C ILE A 23 1.64 26.96 -14.98
N ASP A 24 2.38 27.81 -15.70
CA ASP A 24 3.20 27.40 -16.85
C ASP A 24 4.25 26.36 -16.42
N GLN A 25 4.97 26.60 -15.32
CA GLN A 25 5.92 25.64 -14.75
C GLN A 25 5.26 24.30 -14.38
N PHE A 26 4.08 24.35 -13.76
CA PHE A 26 3.32 23.14 -13.43
C PHE A 26 2.90 22.37 -14.69
N LEU A 27 2.42 23.07 -15.72
CA LEU A 27 2.00 22.46 -16.98
C LEU A 27 3.18 21.82 -17.72
N GLU A 28 4.33 22.48 -17.75
CA GLU A 28 5.57 21.94 -18.31
C GLU A 28 6.00 20.67 -17.57
N LEU A 29 6.07 20.71 -16.24
CA LEU A 29 6.42 19.54 -15.42
C LEU A 29 5.43 18.39 -15.63
N ARG A 30 4.13 18.69 -15.72
CA ARG A 30 3.09 17.69 -15.97
C ARG A 30 3.26 17.04 -17.34
N GLN A 31 3.58 17.81 -18.38
CA GLN A 31 3.86 17.27 -19.72
C GLN A 31 5.11 16.38 -19.72
N SER A 32 6.19 16.84 -19.08
CA SER A 32 7.42 16.03 -18.93
C SER A 32 7.16 14.73 -18.19
N TYR A 33 6.42 14.79 -17.07
CA TYR A 33 6.01 13.60 -16.32
C TYR A 33 5.22 12.62 -17.19
N GLN A 34 4.20 13.10 -17.93
CA GLN A 34 3.42 12.25 -18.83
C GLN A 34 4.26 11.61 -19.92
N ALA A 35 5.22 12.34 -20.50
CA ALA A 35 6.11 11.80 -21.52
C ALA A 35 7.02 10.70 -20.95
N ILE A 36 7.62 10.93 -19.78
CA ILE A 36 8.47 9.96 -19.07
C ILE A 36 7.65 8.72 -18.69
N THR A 37 6.45 8.89 -18.13
CA THR A 37 5.58 7.77 -17.76
C THR A 37 5.26 6.90 -18.98
N ARG A 38 4.83 7.50 -20.10
CA ARG A 38 4.53 6.74 -21.33
C ARG A 38 5.74 5.97 -21.85
N GLN A 39 6.93 6.57 -21.80
CA GLN A 39 8.15 5.90 -22.22
C GLN A 39 8.46 4.71 -21.32
N ILE A 40 8.41 4.89 -20.00
CA ILE A 40 8.65 3.81 -19.03
C ILE A 40 7.62 2.68 -19.21
N GLU A 41 6.33 3.01 -19.34
CA GLU A 41 5.28 2.02 -19.55
C GLU A 41 5.42 1.26 -20.87
N HIS A 42 5.93 1.94 -21.91
CA HIS A 42 6.29 1.30 -23.18
C HIS A 42 7.44 0.30 -22.99
N ASP A 43 8.50 0.70 -22.29
CA ASP A 43 9.68 -0.13 -22.04
C ASP A 43 9.33 -1.34 -21.14
N LEU A 44 8.45 -1.15 -20.16
CA LEU A 44 7.92 -2.21 -19.28
C LEU A 44 6.85 -3.07 -19.97
N GLN A 45 6.37 -2.67 -21.15
CA GLN A 45 5.24 -3.29 -21.87
C GLN A 45 3.97 -3.41 -21.01
N THR A 46 3.86 -2.64 -19.93
CA THR A 46 2.81 -2.75 -18.92
C THR A 46 2.65 -1.39 -18.22
N PRO A 47 1.42 -0.91 -17.97
CA PRO A 47 1.19 0.34 -17.23
C PRO A 47 1.76 0.28 -15.80
N LEU A 48 2.27 1.41 -15.28
CA LEU A 48 2.80 1.48 -13.91
C LEU A 48 1.71 1.16 -12.88
N ASP A 49 0.47 1.59 -13.16
CA ASP A 49 -0.72 1.29 -12.36
C ASP A 49 -0.92 -0.21 -12.14
N HIS A 50 -0.52 -1.06 -13.10
CA HIS A 50 -0.62 -2.51 -12.95
C HIS A 50 0.23 -3.03 -11.78
N TYR A 51 1.46 -2.53 -11.65
CA TYR A 51 2.39 -2.92 -10.59
C TYR A 51 1.90 -2.39 -9.24
N GLN A 52 1.36 -1.17 -9.21
CA GLN A 52 0.79 -0.57 -8.00
C GLN A 52 -0.48 -1.29 -7.55
N GLN A 53 -1.38 -1.64 -8.46
CA GLN A 53 -2.59 -2.43 -8.16
C GLN A 53 -2.26 -3.83 -7.63
N LYS A 54 -1.16 -4.43 -8.11
CA LYS A 54 -0.62 -5.71 -7.60
C LYS A 54 0.26 -5.55 -6.35
N ARG A 55 0.45 -4.32 -5.86
CA ARG A 55 1.27 -3.99 -4.69
C ARG A 55 2.68 -4.55 -4.77
N LEU A 56 3.27 -4.48 -5.97
CA LEU A 56 4.61 -4.99 -6.25
C LEU A 56 5.72 -4.04 -5.83
N PHE A 57 5.39 -2.79 -5.50
CA PHE A 57 6.32 -1.84 -4.93
C PHE A 57 5.61 -0.85 -4.01
N TYR A 58 6.39 -0.22 -3.14
CA TYR A 58 5.98 0.91 -2.32
C TYR A 58 6.99 2.04 -2.47
N LEU A 59 6.50 3.27 -2.33
CA LEU A 59 7.35 4.45 -2.42
C LEU A 59 8.42 4.44 -1.33
N ASP A 60 8.08 4.04 -0.12
CA ASP A 60 9.03 3.86 0.96
C ASP A 60 8.41 2.98 2.05
N VAL A 61 9.14 2.83 3.16
CA VAL A 61 8.66 2.07 4.31
C VAL A 61 7.41 2.72 4.92
N SER A 62 7.28 4.04 4.85
CA SER A 62 6.11 4.76 5.36
C SER A 62 4.86 4.46 4.52
N ASP A 63 4.99 4.37 3.20
CA ASP A 63 3.91 3.97 2.30
C ASP A 63 3.40 2.55 2.60
N LEU A 64 4.32 1.59 2.78
CA LEU A 64 3.97 0.24 3.25
C LEU A 64 3.26 0.27 4.62
N THR A 65 3.78 1.08 5.54
CA THR A 65 3.23 1.24 6.90
C THR A 65 1.81 1.81 6.86
N HIS A 66 1.58 2.87 6.09
CA HIS A 66 0.25 3.47 5.92
C HIS A 66 -0.74 2.51 5.30
N PHE A 67 -0.31 1.78 4.28
CA PHE A 67 -1.12 0.73 3.67
C PHE A 67 -1.55 -0.32 4.72
N ARG A 68 -0.63 -0.75 5.59
CA ARG A 68 -0.92 -1.75 6.63
C ARG A 68 -1.80 -1.24 7.76
N LEU A 69 -1.56 -0.02 8.23
CA LEU A 69 -2.44 0.63 9.20
C LEU A 69 -3.87 0.72 8.65
N ASN A 70 -4.04 1.20 7.41
CA ASN A 70 -5.36 1.27 6.79
C ASN A 70 -6.02 -0.11 6.62
N PHE A 71 -5.25 -1.14 6.26
CA PHE A 71 -5.77 -2.51 6.22
C PHE A 71 -6.30 -2.95 7.59
N PHE A 72 -5.53 -2.74 8.67
CA PHE A 72 -5.94 -3.15 10.02
C PHE A 72 -7.01 -2.27 10.66
N ASP A 73 -7.16 -1.02 10.22
CA ASP A 73 -8.25 -0.13 10.63
C ASP A 73 -9.58 -0.44 9.92
N THR A 74 -9.53 -1.15 8.79
CA THR A 74 -10.71 -1.48 7.98
C THR A 74 -11.04 -2.96 8.04
N VAL A 75 -10.46 -3.76 7.15
CA VAL A 75 -10.73 -5.19 7.00
C VAL A 75 -10.10 -5.99 8.14
N GLY A 76 -8.85 -5.67 8.47
CA GLY A 76 -8.06 -6.37 9.48
C GLY A 76 -8.58 -6.18 10.91
N TYR A 77 -9.39 -5.15 11.19
CA TYR A 77 -10.02 -4.95 12.48
C TYR A 77 -10.87 -6.16 12.86
N PHE A 78 -11.71 -6.62 11.94
CA PHE A 78 -12.55 -7.81 12.15
C PHE A 78 -11.71 -9.09 12.24
N LEU A 79 -10.66 -9.21 11.42
CA LEU A 79 -9.80 -10.39 11.42
C LEU A 79 -8.99 -10.53 12.71
N ARG A 80 -8.58 -9.41 13.33
CA ARG A 80 -7.95 -9.40 14.66
C ARG A 80 -8.84 -10.07 15.69
N GLU A 81 -10.10 -9.67 15.77
CA GLU A 81 -11.06 -10.22 16.74
C GLU A 81 -11.46 -11.66 16.40
N SER A 82 -11.81 -11.93 15.14
CA SER A 82 -12.36 -13.21 14.71
C SER A 82 -11.30 -14.30 14.60
N LEU A 83 -10.08 -13.98 14.12
CA LEU A 83 -9.06 -14.95 13.74
C LEU A 83 -7.72 -14.76 14.46
N ALA A 84 -7.65 -13.84 15.44
CA ALA A 84 -6.40 -13.48 16.10
C ALA A 84 -5.32 -13.06 15.09
N THR A 85 -5.71 -12.28 14.08
CA THR A 85 -4.77 -11.82 13.05
C THR A 85 -3.73 -10.87 13.65
N THR A 86 -2.45 -11.10 13.36
CA THR A 86 -1.34 -10.23 13.83
C THR A 86 -0.44 -9.83 12.67
N TYR A 87 0.41 -8.83 12.91
CA TYR A 87 1.33 -8.30 11.91
C TYR A 87 2.70 -8.03 12.52
N HIS A 88 3.73 -8.36 11.74
CA HIS A 88 5.12 -8.06 12.04
C HIS A 88 5.83 -7.53 10.79
N LEU A 89 6.64 -6.49 10.96
CA LEU A 89 7.54 -5.96 9.95
C LEU A 89 8.98 -6.03 10.47
N GLU A 90 9.84 -6.71 9.74
CA GLU A 90 11.28 -6.70 9.96
C GLU A 90 11.96 -5.87 8.88
N ILE A 91 12.88 -5.00 9.27
CA ILE A 91 13.67 -4.20 8.33
C ILE A 91 15.13 -4.42 8.66
N TRP A 92 15.90 -4.83 7.65
CA TRP A 92 17.33 -4.96 7.69
C TRP A 92 17.95 -3.90 6.78
N ASP A 93 18.65 -2.94 7.38
CA ASP A 93 19.48 -1.98 6.67
C ASP A 93 20.85 -2.60 6.36
N ARG A 94 21.21 -2.64 5.07
CA ARG A 94 22.48 -3.22 4.61
C ARG A 94 23.68 -2.35 4.94
N GLN A 95 23.49 -1.03 5.05
CA GLN A 95 24.59 -0.09 5.31
C GLN A 95 24.97 -0.07 6.79
N THR A 96 23.98 0.00 7.67
CA THR A 96 24.21 0.04 9.13
C THR A 96 24.25 -1.34 9.77
N HIS A 97 23.89 -2.40 9.00
CA HIS A 97 23.71 -3.77 9.48
C HIS A 97 22.69 -3.90 10.63
N GLN A 98 21.86 -2.88 10.85
CA GLN A 98 20.83 -2.91 11.88
C GLN A 98 19.61 -3.67 11.37
N LYS A 99 19.10 -4.56 12.22
CA LYS A 99 17.78 -5.16 12.09
C LYS A 99 16.84 -4.55 13.13
N ARG A 100 15.66 -4.13 12.71
CA ARG A 100 14.57 -3.78 13.65
C ARG A 100 13.31 -4.54 13.28
N CYS A 101 12.51 -4.78 14.30
CA CYS A 101 11.25 -5.49 14.20
C CYS A 101 10.16 -4.61 14.80
N TYR A 102 9.01 -4.55 14.13
CA TYR A 102 7.87 -3.75 14.50
C TYR A 102 6.64 -4.64 14.50
N SER A 103 5.92 -4.64 15.61
CA SER A 103 4.54 -5.13 15.65
C SER A 103 3.58 -4.12 15.01
N LEU A 104 2.31 -4.51 14.85
CA LEU A 104 1.26 -3.61 14.34
C LEU A 104 1.18 -2.30 15.13
N ASP A 105 1.22 -2.34 16.46
CA ASP A 105 1.07 -1.15 17.31
C ASP A 105 2.31 -0.23 17.24
N GLU A 106 3.44 -0.76 16.76
CA GLU A 106 4.69 -0.01 16.62
C GLU A 106 4.89 0.57 15.22
N LEU A 107 4.05 0.17 14.24
CA LEU A 107 4.15 0.62 12.86
C LEU A 107 4.13 2.15 12.73
N GLN A 108 3.36 2.85 13.54
CA GLN A 108 3.31 4.32 13.52
C GLN A 108 4.68 4.98 13.76
N ARG A 109 5.59 4.29 14.45
CA ARG A 109 6.95 4.76 14.78
C ARG A 109 7.95 4.55 13.65
N VAL A 110 7.60 3.80 12.60
CA VAL A 110 8.49 3.44 11.49
C VAL A 110 8.75 4.62 10.56
N SER A 111 7.81 5.58 10.49
CA SER A 111 7.79 6.75 9.59
C SER A 111 9.04 7.63 9.58
N HIS A 112 9.90 7.51 10.59
CA HIS A 112 11.10 8.34 10.75
C HIS A 112 12.37 7.65 10.23
N TRP A 113 12.28 6.41 9.75
CA TRP A 113 13.45 5.64 9.35
C TRP A 113 13.57 5.53 7.85
N GLN A 114 14.64 6.12 7.31
CA GLN A 114 15.04 5.97 5.92
C GLN A 114 16.10 4.87 5.82
N VAL A 115 15.84 3.88 4.97
CA VAL A 115 16.78 2.81 4.64
C VAL A 115 17.08 2.91 3.16
N GLU A 116 18.32 3.25 2.81
CA GLU A 116 18.71 3.41 1.40
C GLU A 116 18.75 2.08 0.64
N GLN A 117 19.30 1.05 1.30
CA GLN A 117 19.45 -0.28 0.74
C GLN A 117 19.32 -1.35 1.82
N GLY A 118 18.60 -2.42 1.53
CA GLY A 118 18.31 -3.43 2.55
C GLY A 118 17.24 -4.43 2.13
N THR A 119 16.65 -5.06 3.14
CA THR A 119 15.54 -5.99 2.97
C THR A 119 14.47 -5.69 4.01
N ALA A 120 13.21 -5.67 3.59
CA ALA A 120 12.09 -5.70 4.52
C ALA A 120 11.34 -7.03 4.39
N VAL A 121 10.80 -7.51 5.51
CA VAL A 121 9.98 -8.71 5.56
C VAL A 121 8.73 -8.39 6.35
N GLU A 122 7.57 -8.42 5.71
CA GLU A 122 6.31 -8.38 6.42
C GLU A 122 5.76 -9.79 6.62
N THR A 123 5.09 -10.00 7.75
CA THR A 123 4.36 -11.23 8.05
C THR A 123 2.99 -10.88 8.60
N VAL A 124 1.95 -11.37 7.92
CA VAL A 124 0.56 -11.36 8.41
C VAL A 124 0.23 -12.78 8.88
N THR A 125 -0.14 -12.94 10.14
CA THR A 125 -0.47 -14.24 10.72
C THR A 125 -1.95 -14.30 11.03
N TYR A 126 -2.63 -15.36 10.60
CA TYR A 126 -4.02 -15.69 10.89
C TYR A 126 -4.07 -16.72 12.02
N GLY A 127 -3.93 -16.27 13.26
CA GLY A 127 -3.61 -17.11 14.40
C GLY A 127 -4.51 -18.34 14.59
N LYS A 128 -5.84 -18.16 14.54
CA LYS A 128 -6.79 -19.27 14.73
C LYS A 128 -6.81 -20.29 13.59
N LEU A 129 -6.40 -19.89 12.39
CA LEU A 129 -6.32 -20.77 11.22
C LEU A 129 -4.94 -21.42 11.10
N GLY A 130 -3.94 -20.97 11.86
CA GLY A 130 -2.57 -21.42 11.72
C GLY A 130 -1.87 -20.94 10.45
N TYR A 131 -2.50 -20.06 9.66
CA TYR A 131 -1.93 -19.57 8.41
C TYR A 131 -1.03 -18.36 8.62
N ARG A 132 -0.02 -18.19 7.77
CA ARG A 132 0.72 -16.92 7.68
C ARG A 132 1.13 -16.63 6.24
N ILE A 133 1.09 -15.34 5.90
CA ILE A 133 1.57 -14.81 4.64
C ILE A 133 2.80 -13.98 4.95
N ARG A 134 3.88 -14.25 4.22
CA ARG A 134 5.14 -13.53 4.34
C ARG A 134 5.49 -12.88 3.02
N ARG A 135 5.73 -11.56 3.00
CA ARG A 135 6.29 -10.88 1.82
C ARG A 135 7.68 -10.35 2.13
N THR A 136 8.60 -10.60 1.21
CA THR A 136 9.96 -10.07 1.24
C THR A 136 10.06 -8.95 0.22
N PHE A 137 10.68 -7.85 0.63
CA PHE A 137 10.95 -6.70 -0.19
C PHE A 137 12.45 -6.44 -0.27
N ASP A 138 12.92 -6.15 -1.46
CA ASP A 138 14.23 -5.55 -1.66
C ASP A 138 14.09 -4.04 -1.53
N ILE A 139 14.93 -3.42 -0.70
CA ILE A 139 14.99 -1.97 -0.54
C ILE A 139 16.11 -1.44 -1.43
N TYR A 140 15.77 -0.55 -2.34
CA TYR A 140 16.71 0.13 -3.22
C TYR A 140 16.30 1.59 -3.44
N ASN A 141 17.22 2.51 -3.15
CA ASN A 141 16.97 3.96 -3.21
C ASN A 141 15.72 4.33 -2.39
N GLN A 142 15.63 3.77 -1.17
CA GLN A 142 14.50 3.89 -0.25
C GLN A 142 13.16 3.30 -0.72
N ARG A 143 13.07 2.81 -1.96
CA ARG A 143 11.87 2.18 -2.51
C ARG A 143 11.85 0.70 -2.13
N LEU A 144 10.66 0.16 -1.90
CA LEU A 144 10.48 -1.27 -1.62
C LEU A 144 9.95 -1.96 -2.86
N TYR A 145 10.57 -3.07 -3.26
CA TYR A 145 10.11 -3.90 -4.37
C TYR A 145 9.85 -5.31 -3.86
N VAL A 146 8.66 -5.87 -4.10
CA VAL A 146 8.35 -7.24 -3.72
C VAL A 146 9.26 -8.19 -4.48
N SER A 147 10.07 -8.94 -3.76
CA SER A 147 10.94 -9.99 -4.33
C SER A 147 10.34 -11.38 -4.15
N LYS A 148 9.59 -11.60 -3.06
CA LYS A 148 8.97 -12.90 -2.76
C LYS A 148 7.68 -12.75 -1.97
N THR A 149 6.70 -13.59 -2.26
CA THR A 149 5.52 -13.79 -1.42
C THR A 149 5.35 -15.28 -1.15
N GLU A 150 5.19 -15.64 0.13
CA GLU A 150 5.13 -17.02 0.61
C GLU A 150 3.88 -17.19 1.46
N PHE A 151 3.22 -18.34 1.33
CA PHE A 151 2.12 -18.74 2.19
C PHE A 151 2.55 -19.97 2.99
N PHE A 152 2.21 -19.98 4.28
CA PHE A 152 2.45 -21.12 5.14
C PHE A 152 1.15 -21.55 5.80
N ASP A 153 0.94 -22.87 5.82
CA ASP A 153 -0.02 -23.54 6.68
C ASP A 153 0.76 -24.14 7.86
N ALA A 154 0.48 -23.63 9.06
CA ALA A 154 1.29 -23.81 10.25
C ALA A 154 2.77 -23.45 10.00
N ASN A 155 3.61 -24.44 9.70
CA ASN A 155 5.03 -24.28 9.42
C ASN A 155 5.44 -24.80 8.04
N GLU A 156 4.51 -25.36 7.27
CA GLU A 156 4.78 -25.86 5.94
C GLU A 156 4.49 -24.78 4.90
N GLN A 157 5.44 -24.53 4.01
CA GLN A 157 5.22 -23.64 2.89
C GLN A 157 4.41 -24.36 1.82
N ILE A 158 3.27 -23.77 1.44
CA ILE A 158 2.43 -24.27 0.35
C ILE A 158 2.42 -23.28 -0.82
N PRO A 159 2.02 -23.71 -2.03
CA PRO A 159 1.88 -22.79 -3.16
C PRO A 159 0.96 -21.62 -2.82
N LEU A 160 1.37 -20.40 -3.20
CA LEU A 160 0.68 -19.18 -2.81
C LEU A 160 -0.79 -19.18 -3.22
N VAL A 161 -1.10 -19.60 -4.45
CA VAL A 161 -2.47 -19.60 -4.96
C VAL A 161 -3.35 -20.55 -4.14
N ASP A 162 -2.87 -21.76 -3.85
CA ASP A 162 -3.60 -22.77 -3.09
C ASP A 162 -3.84 -22.31 -1.65
N GLY A 163 -2.79 -21.79 -0.99
CA GLY A 163 -2.91 -21.27 0.37
C GLY A 163 -3.85 -20.07 0.47
N LEU A 164 -3.82 -19.17 -0.51
CA LEU A 164 -4.79 -18.09 -0.60
C LEU A 164 -6.21 -18.65 -0.75
N MET A 165 -6.44 -19.61 -1.64
CA MET A 165 -7.77 -20.22 -1.81
C MET A 165 -8.28 -20.86 -0.53
N LEU A 166 -7.42 -21.57 0.22
CA LEU A 166 -7.76 -22.12 1.54
C LEU A 166 -8.15 -21.02 2.53
N LEU A 167 -7.34 -19.96 2.63
CA LEU A 167 -7.66 -18.81 3.47
C LEU A 167 -9.02 -18.20 3.07
N GLN A 168 -9.30 -18.02 1.78
CA GLN A 168 -10.57 -17.48 1.32
C GLN A 168 -11.75 -18.39 1.72
N GLN A 169 -11.60 -19.71 1.60
CA GLN A 169 -12.63 -20.66 1.99
C GLN A 169 -12.94 -20.57 3.49
N GLU A 170 -11.91 -20.62 4.34
CA GLU A 170 -12.04 -20.50 5.79
C GLU A 170 -12.67 -19.15 6.20
N LEU A 171 -12.28 -18.06 5.52
CA LEU A 171 -12.88 -16.73 5.74
C LEU A 171 -14.37 -16.69 5.35
N ASN A 172 -14.77 -17.35 4.26
CA ASN A 172 -16.17 -17.43 3.85
C ASN A 172 -17.02 -18.22 4.86
N ASP A 173 -16.44 -19.25 5.48
CA ASP A 173 -17.13 -20.13 6.42
C ASP A 173 -17.24 -19.51 7.83
N HIS A 174 -16.23 -18.74 8.23
CA HIS A 174 -16.19 -18.10 9.56
C HIS A 174 -16.80 -16.69 9.64
N THR A 175 -17.18 -16.08 8.52
CA THR A 175 -17.63 -14.68 8.53
C THR A 175 -18.89 -14.47 7.70
N LEU A 176 -20.05 -14.36 8.37
CA LEU A 176 -21.34 -13.96 7.75
C LEU A 176 -21.23 -12.65 6.96
N TRP A 177 -20.30 -11.76 7.33
CA TRP A 177 -20.03 -10.47 6.70
C TRP A 177 -19.26 -10.55 5.37
N ILE A 178 -18.58 -11.67 5.08
CA ILE A 178 -17.86 -11.90 3.82
C ILE A 178 -18.77 -12.53 2.75
N ARG A 179 -19.95 -13.05 3.13
CA ARG A 179 -20.95 -13.64 2.21
C ARG A 179 -21.62 -12.67 1.22
N GLY A 180 -21.07 -11.46 1.04
CA GLY A 180 -21.59 -10.44 0.12
C GLY A 180 -20.69 -10.09 -1.07
N ASN A 181 -19.59 -10.80 -1.34
CA ASN A 181 -18.59 -10.42 -2.37
C ASN A 181 -17.95 -9.03 -2.19
N LEU A 182 -18.03 -8.44 -0.98
CA LEU A 182 -17.54 -7.08 -0.71
C LEU A 182 -16.00 -6.99 -0.62
N LEU A 183 -15.31 -8.09 -0.36
CA LEU A 183 -13.86 -8.15 -0.21
C LEU A 183 -13.27 -9.27 -1.06
N ARG A 184 -12.25 -8.95 -1.86
CA ARG A 184 -11.51 -9.92 -2.69
C ARG A 184 -10.32 -10.47 -1.92
N ILE A 185 -9.81 -11.61 -2.35
CA ILE A 185 -8.66 -12.28 -1.73
C ILE A 185 -7.44 -11.37 -1.52
N LYS A 186 -7.17 -10.47 -2.49
CA LYS A 186 -6.12 -9.45 -2.43
C LYS A 186 -6.27 -8.46 -1.27
N ASP A 187 -7.50 -8.30 -0.76
CA ASP A 187 -7.82 -7.41 0.33
C ASP A 187 -7.47 -8.05 1.68
N PHE A 188 -7.25 -9.37 1.72
CA PHE A 188 -6.78 -10.14 2.88
C PHE A 188 -5.27 -10.47 2.80
N THR A 189 -4.52 -9.82 1.91
CA THR A 189 -3.07 -10.08 1.76
C THR A 189 -2.26 -8.81 1.90
#